data_AF-A0A542ZKP8-F1
#
_entry.id   AF-A0A542ZKP8-F1
#
_cell.length_a   1.000
_cell.length_b   1.000
_cell.length_c   1.000
_cell.angle_alpha   90.00
_cell.angle_beta   90.00
_cell.angle_gamma   90.00
#
_symmetry.space_group_name_H-M   'P 1'
#
loop_
_entity.id
_entity.type
_entity.pdbx_description
1 polymer ?
#
loop_
_entity_poly.entity_id
_entity_poly.type
_entity_poly.pdbx_seq_one_letter_code
_entity_poly.pdbx_strand_id
1 'polypeptide(L)'
;MRVSVSGADLAQAAGMLRRAADEMSAMRQHQGPIRGKAQDGGDAVFAAAVEDFADRWMWGIELVGRDVDVLADALARAAEAYATVERDVTQGFLVDGADGR
;
A
#
# COMPACT_ATOMS: atom_id res chain seq x y z
N MET A 1 -18.31 -21.96 4.36
CA MET A 1 -17.15 -21.28 3.74
C MET A 1 -16.35 -20.61 4.85
N ARG A 2 -15.29 -21.25 5.36
CA ARG A 2 -14.40 -20.64 6.35
C ARG A 2 -13.44 -19.74 5.58
N VAL A 3 -13.64 -18.43 5.66
CA VAL A 3 -12.65 -17.45 5.21
C VAL A 3 -11.64 -17.33 6.35
N SER A 4 -10.75 -18.31 6.50
CA SER A 4 -9.58 -18.16 7.36
C SER A 4 -8.49 -17.51 6.51
N VAL A 5 -8.41 -16.19 6.55
CA VAL A 5 -7.23 -15.49 6.03
C VAL A 5 -6.12 -15.67 7.06
N SER A 6 -4.97 -16.20 6.67
CA SER A 6 -3.84 -16.36 7.60
C SER A 6 -3.19 -15.01 7.89
N GLY A 7 -2.60 -14.85 9.08
CA GLY A 7 -1.84 -13.64 9.40
C GLY A 7 -0.68 -13.40 8.41
N ALA A 8 -0.09 -14.48 7.88
CA ALA A 8 0.96 -14.42 6.87
C ALA A 8 0.47 -13.82 5.54
N ASP A 9 -0.72 -14.21 5.06
CA ASP A 9 -1.31 -13.67 3.83
C ASP A 9 -1.61 -12.17 3.97
N LEU A 10 -2.11 -11.75 5.14
CA LEU A 10 -2.36 -10.34 5.44
C LEU A 10 -1.07 -9.53 5.45
N ALA A 11 0.00 -10.05 6.07
CA ALA A 11 1.30 -9.39 6.10
C ALA A 11 1.91 -9.26 4.69
N GLN A 12 1.78 -10.31 3.86
CA GLN A 12 2.24 -10.29 2.47
C GLN A 12 1.47 -9.24 1.65
N ALA A 13 0.14 -9.19 1.77
CA ALA A 13 -0.69 -8.21 1.09
C ALA A 13 -0.35 -6.77 1.52
N ALA A 14 -0.16 -6.53 2.83
CA ALA A 14 0.28 -5.24 3.35
C ALA A 14 1.64 -4.82 2.75
N GLY A 15 2.60 -5.75 2.65
CA GLY A 15 3.90 -5.47 2.04
C GLY A 15 3.85 -5.21 0.52
N MET A 16 2.90 -5.80 -0.20
CA MET A 16 2.66 -5.47 -1.61
C MET A 16 2.06 -4.07 -1.77
N LEU A 17 1.08 -3.71 -0.92
CA LEU A 17 0.47 -2.39 -0.94
C LEU A 17 1.46 -1.30 -0.53
N ARG A 18 2.32 -1.54 0.47
CA ARG A 18 3.39 -0.60 0.85
C ARG A 18 4.32 -0.32 -0.33
N ARG A 19 4.77 -1.35 -1.04
CA ARG A 19 5.61 -1.18 -2.24
C ARG A 19 4.90 -0.38 -3.32
N ALA A 20 3.62 -0.63 -3.56
CA ALA A 20 2.83 0.15 -4.50
C ALA A 20 2.72 1.62 -4.08
N ALA A 21 2.51 1.91 -2.79
CA ALA A 21 2.52 3.28 -2.26
C ALA A 21 3.89 3.96 -2.42
N ASP A 22 4.98 3.24 -2.17
CA ASP A 22 6.35 3.72 -2.37
C ASP A 22 6.62 4.05 -3.85
N GLU A 23 6.20 3.19 -4.78
CA GLU A 23 6.29 3.44 -6.22
C GLU A 23 5.45 4.65 -6.64
N MET A 24 4.24 4.81 -6.11
CA MET A 24 3.40 5.99 -6.32
C MET A 24 4.04 7.27 -5.78
N SER A 25 4.70 7.19 -4.61
CA SER A 25 5.47 8.29 -4.04
C SER A 25 6.69 8.64 -4.88
N ALA A 26 7.39 7.65 -5.43
CA ALA A 26 8.51 7.86 -6.35
C ALA A 26 8.06 8.52 -7.66
N MET A 27 6.95 8.08 -8.24
CA MET A 27 6.37 8.73 -9.43
C MET A 27 6.04 10.21 -9.17
N ARG A 28 5.57 10.55 -7.96
CA ARG A 28 5.32 11.94 -7.55
C ARG A 28 6.58 12.80 -7.53
N GLN A 29 7.73 12.22 -7.21
CA GLN A 29 9.01 12.93 -7.17
C GLN A 29 9.62 13.12 -8.56
N HIS A 30 9.24 12.27 -9.54
CA HIS A 30 9.76 12.29 -10.91
C HIS A 30 8.74 12.82 -11.92
N GLN A 31 8.28 14.07 -11.73
CA GLN A 31 7.30 14.74 -12.61
C GLN A 31 7.91 15.25 -13.93
N GLY A 32 9.24 15.35 -13.97
CA GLY A 32 10.01 15.93 -15.07
C GLY A 32 9.72 15.35 -16.46
N PRO A 33 9.49 14.03 -16.64
CA PRO A 33 9.23 13.46 -17.96
C PRO A 33 7.88 13.90 -18.58
N ILE A 34 6.83 14.05 -17.77
CA ILE A 34 5.50 14.46 -18.27
C ILE A 34 5.54 15.95 -18.63
N ARG A 35 6.03 16.79 -17.70
CA ARG A 35 6.13 18.24 -17.93
C ARG A 35 7.17 18.62 -18.98
N GLY A 36 8.24 17.84 -19.12
CA GLY A 36 9.26 18.06 -20.16
C GLY A 36 8.68 18.04 -21.56
N LYS A 37 7.65 17.20 -21.81
CA LYS A 37 6.99 17.14 -23.12
C LYS A 37 6.19 18.40 -23.48
N ALA A 38 5.74 19.17 -22.49
CA ALA A 38 5.08 20.46 -22.75
C ALA A 38 6.05 21.49 -23.34
N GLN A 39 7.35 21.38 -23.03
CA GLN A 39 8.37 22.36 -23.41
C GLN A 39 9.02 22.06 -24.77
N ASP A 40 8.90 20.83 -25.28
CA ASP A 40 9.55 20.38 -26.52
C ASP A 40 8.86 20.91 -27.81
N GLY A 41 7.56 21.25 -27.75
CA GLY A 41 6.71 21.33 -28.95
C GLY A 41 6.45 22.73 -29.54
N GLY A 42 6.78 23.81 -28.83
CA GLY A 42 6.52 25.20 -29.26
C GLY A 42 5.03 25.60 -29.37
N ASP A 43 4.09 24.65 -29.32
CA ASP A 43 2.65 24.86 -29.33
C ASP A 43 2.13 25.10 -27.90
N ALA A 44 1.63 26.31 -27.66
CA ALA A 44 1.10 26.74 -26.37
C ALA A 44 -0.18 25.98 -25.96
N VAL A 45 -1.01 25.56 -26.92
CA VAL A 45 -2.23 24.79 -26.63
C VAL A 45 -1.86 23.38 -26.21
N PHE A 46 -0.91 22.77 -26.91
CA PHE A 46 -0.37 21.47 -26.54
C PHE A 46 0.31 21.51 -25.16
N ALA A 47 1.14 22.52 -24.90
CA ALA A 47 1.79 22.71 -23.60
C ALA A 47 0.78 22.81 -22.46
N ALA A 48 -0.28 23.61 -22.63
CA ALA A 48 -1.35 23.74 -21.64
C ALA A 48 -2.10 22.42 -21.40
N ALA A 49 -2.35 21.63 -22.45
CA ALA A 49 -3.00 20.33 -22.32
C ALA A 49 -2.11 19.30 -21.58
N VAL A 50 -0.80 19.34 -21.80
CA VAL A 50 0.15 18.47 -21.10
C VAL A 50 0.27 18.85 -19.63
N GLU A 51 0.27 20.15 -19.29
CA GLU A 51 0.27 20.60 -17.89
C GLU A 51 -1.04 20.21 -17.17
N ASP A 52 -2.22 20.41 -17.77
CA ASP A 52 -3.50 19.96 -17.19
C ASP A 52 -3.54 18.43 -16.99
N PHE A 53 -3.00 17.66 -17.94
CA PHE A 53 -2.83 16.22 -17.77
C PHE A 53 -1.90 15.89 -16.60
N ALA A 54 -0.74 16.55 -16.51
CA ALA A 54 0.22 16.33 -15.44
C ALA A 54 -0.42 16.59 -14.06
N ASP A 55 -1.16 17.69 -13.92
CA ASP A 55 -1.83 18.06 -12.68
C ASP A 55 -2.90 17.04 -12.28
N ARG A 56 -3.74 16.58 -13.22
CA ARG A 56 -4.76 15.55 -12.95
C ARG A 56 -4.15 14.19 -12.61
N TRP A 57 -3.09 13.81 -13.31
CA TRP A 57 -2.34 12.59 -13.03
C TRP A 57 -1.75 12.62 -11.63
N MET A 58 -1.16 13.76 -11.26
CA MET A 58 -0.59 13.98 -9.92
C MET A 58 -1.63 13.91 -8.82
N TRP A 59 -2.78 14.55 -9.03
CA TRP A 59 -3.91 14.47 -8.10
C TRP A 59 -4.43 13.04 -7.94
N GLY A 60 -4.54 12.28 -9.03
CA GLY A 60 -4.96 10.88 -9.00
C GLY A 60 -3.98 9.99 -8.23
N ILE A 61 -2.67 10.15 -8.45
CA ILE A 61 -1.63 9.43 -7.70
C ILE A 61 -1.69 9.76 -6.21
N GLU A 62 -1.95 11.02 -5.84
CA GLU A 62 -2.05 11.41 -4.43
C GLU A 62 -3.25 10.78 -3.74
N LEU A 63 -4.41 10.79 -4.40
CA LEU A 63 -5.63 10.19 -3.86
C LEU A 63 -5.46 8.69 -3.65
N VAL A 64 -5.01 7.97 -4.68
CA VAL A 64 -4.81 6.52 -4.62
C VAL A 64 -3.71 6.14 -3.64
N GLY A 65 -2.59 6.88 -3.63
CA GLY A 65 -1.48 6.61 -2.72
C GLY A 65 -1.89 6.71 -1.25
N ARG A 66 -2.69 7.72 -0.89
CA ARG A 66 -3.23 7.86 0.48
C ARG A 66 -4.12 6.67 0.86
N ASP A 67 -5.01 6.23 -0.02
CA ASP A 67 -5.92 5.11 0.27
C ASP A 67 -5.14 3.79 0.39
N VAL A 68 -4.11 3.59 -0.44
CA VAL A 68 -3.23 2.42 -0.38
C VAL A 68 -2.45 2.39 0.93
N ASP A 69 -1.92 3.53 1.40
CA ASP A 69 -1.22 3.62 2.69
C ASP A 69 -2.14 3.26 3.87
N VAL A 70 -3.35 3.82 3.88
CA VAL A 70 -4.36 3.53 4.93
C VAL A 70 -4.72 2.04 4.93
N LEU A 71 -4.90 1.44 3.76
CA LEU A 71 -5.22 0.02 3.63
C LEU A 71 -4.04 -0.87 4.05
N ALA A 72 -2.80 -0.51 3.67
CA ALA A 72 -1.60 -1.24 4.07
C ALA A 72 -1.44 -1.26 5.60
N ASP A 73 -1.66 -0.13 6.27
CA ASP A 73 -1.60 -0.03 7.73
C ASP A 73 -2.70 -0.84 8.41
N ALA A 74 -3.93 -0.82 7.88
CA ALA A 74 -5.03 -1.62 8.40
C ALA A 74 -4.73 -3.13 8.31
N LEU A 75 -4.18 -3.59 7.18
CA LEU A 75 -3.80 -4.98 6.97
C LEU A 75 -2.63 -5.40 7.86
N ALA A 76 -1.64 -4.53 8.06
CA ALA A 76 -0.52 -4.80 8.97
C ALA A 76 -1.01 -4.97 10.41
N ARG A 77 -1.90 -4.09 10.89
CA ARG A 77 -2.52 -4.21 12.22
C ARG A 77 -3.34 -5.48 12.36
N ALA A 78 -4.09 -5.85 11.32
CA ALA A 78 -4.84 -7.11 11.32
C ALA A 78 -3.88 -8.31 11.43
N ALA A 79 -2.81 -8.35 10.62
CA ALA A 79 -1.81 -9.41 10.68
C ALA A 79 -1.18 -9.55 12.07
N GLU A 80 -0.85 -8.44 12.72
CA GLU A 80 -0.29 -8.42 14.08
C GLU A 80 -1.27 -8.96 15.13
N ALA A 81 -2.56 -8.61 15.02
CA ALA A 81 -3.61 -9.13 15.89
C ALA A 81 -3.75 -10.65 15.73
N TYR A 82 -3.78 -11.16 14.49
CA TYR A 82 -3.83 -12.61 14.24
C TYR A 82 -2.59 -13.33 14.78
N ALA A 83 -1.39 -12.79 14.58
CA ALA A 83 -0.15 -13.37 15.11
C ALA A 83 -0.11 -13.40 16.65
N THR A 84 -0.74 -12.42 17.31
CA THR A 84 -0.87 -12.39 18.78
C THR A 84 -1.83 -13.48 19.25
N VAL A 85 -3.00 -13.60 18.62
CA VAL A 85 -3.97 -14.67 18.94
C VAL A 85 -3.37 -16.05 18.71
N GLU A 86 -2.64 -16.26 17.61
CA GLU A 86 -1.95 -17.54 17.34
C GLU A 86 -0.91 -17.86 18.42
N ARG A 87 -0.12 -16.87 18.87
CA ARG A 87 0.84 -17.04 19.98
C ARG A 87 0.14 -17.40 21.28
N ASP A 88 -0.91 -16.68 21.65
CA ASP A 88 -1.64 -16.89 22.91
C ASP A 88 -2.31 -18.26 22.94
N VAL A 89 -2.92 -18.69 21.82
CA VAL A 89 -3.49 -20.04 21.70
C VAL A 89 -2.42 -21.11 21.80
N THR A 90 -1.28 -20.94 21.10
CA THR A 90 -0.19 -21.93 21.11
C THR A 90 0.45 -22.03 22.49
N GLN A 91 0.66 -20.91 23.18
CA GLN A 91 1.24 -20.89 24.53
C GLN A 91 0.25 -21.41 25.59
N GLY A 92 -1.04 -21.05 25.50
CA GLY A 92 -2.08 -21.58 26.40
C GLY A 92 -2.20 -23.11 26.33
N PHE A 93 -2.13 -23.68 25.12
CA PHE A 93 -2.11 -25.13 24.93
C PHE A 93 -0.86 -25.81 25.52
N LEU A 94 0.29 -25.15 25.51
CA LEU A 94 1.53 -25.69 26.07
C LEU A 94 1.55 -25.64 27.60
N VAL A 95 0.88 -24.67 28.22
CA VAL A 95 0.77 -24.57 29.68
C VAL A 95 -0.24 -25.60 30.23
N ASP A 96 -1.41 -25.76 29.60
CA ASP A 96 -2.40 -26.77 30.01
C ASP A 96 -1.90 -28.22 29.79
N GLY A 97 -1.02 -28.44 28.81
CA GLY A 97 -0.40 -29.74 28.56
C GLY A 97 0.71 -30.13 29.56
N ALA A 98 1.29 -29.16 30.27
CA ALA A 98 2.39 -29.37 31.21
C ALA A 98 1.91 -29.73 32.63
N ASP A 99 0.72 -29.29 33.03
CA ASP A 99 0.12 -29.58 34.34
C ASP A 99 -0.67 -30.92 34.38
N GLY A 100 -0.67 -31.67 33.28
CA GLY A 100 -1.42 -32.92 33.11
C GLY A 100 -0.64 -34.23 33.26
N ARG A 101 0.56 -34.24 33.87
CA ARG A 101 1.31 -35.49 34.14
C ARG A 101 1.94 -35.53 35.53
#